data_AF-A0A3D3BRJ9-F1
#
_entry.id   AF-A0A3D3BRJ9-F1
#
_cell.length_a   1.000
_cell.length_b   1.000
_cell.length_c   1.000
_cell.angle_alpha   90.00
_cell.angle_beta   90.00
_cell.angle_gamma   90.00
#
_symmetry.space_group_name_H-M   'P 1'
#
loop_
_entity.id
_entity.type
_entity.pdbx_description
1 polymer ?
#
loop_
_entity_poly.entity_id
_entity_poly.type
_entity_poly.pdbx_seq_one_letter_code
_entity_poly.pdbx_strand_id
1 'polypeptide(L)' 'MGRKNRRRHEPERAAPRSNQQIESHPDGDWNVRSLTGSSATKSYRCPGCDHEIRPATPHVVAWSADDPNGADDRR' A
#
# COMPACT_ATOMS: atom_id res chain seq x y z
N MET A 1 -4.35 -29.30 -43.10
CA MET A 1 -4.20 -27.88 -42.75
C MET A 1 -4.44 -27.69 -41.26
N GLY A 2 -3.38 -27.71 -40.45
CA GLY A 2 -3.46 -27.60 -38.99
C GLY A 2 -3.77 -26.16 -38.56
N ARG A 3 -4.87 -25.98 -37.82
CA ARG A 3 -5.29 -24.68 -37.33
C ARG A 3 -4.30 -24.24 -36.26
N LYS A 4 -3.45 -23.27 -36.61
CA LYS A 4 -2.44 -22.69 -35.71
C LYS A 4 -3.17 -22.17 -34.46
N ASN A 5 -2.97 -22.91 -33.39
CA ASN A 5 -3.23 -22.57 -32.00
C ASN A 5 -2.89 -21.11 -31.72
N ARG A 6 -3.94 -20.29 -31.81
CA ARG A 6 -3.97 -18.89 -31.39
C ARG A 6 -3.58 -18.88 -29.92
N ARG A 7 -2.29 -18.68 -29.61
CA ARG A 7 -1.81 -18.36 -28.27
C ARG A 7 -2.53 -17.08 -27.86
N ARG A 8 -3.66 -17.26 -27.19
CA ARG A 8 -4.37 -16.23 -26.48
C ARG A 8 -3.35 -15.71 -25.47
N HIS A 9 -2.82 -14.52 -25.75
CA HIS A 9 -2.06 -13.75 -24.80
C HIS A 9 -3.04 -13.47 -23.66
N GLU A 10 -3.04 -14.34 -22.66
CA GLU A 10 -3.76 -14.14 -21.42
C GLU A 10 -3.22 -12.82 -20.85
N PRO A 11 -4.06 -11.80 -20.63
CA PRO A 11 -3.58 -10.59 -19.99
C PRO A 11 -3.05 -11.06 -18.64
N GLU A 12 -1.73 -10.95 -18.49
CA GLU A 12 -0.98 -11.11 -17.26
C GLU A 12 -1.88 -10.64 -16.13
N ARG A 13 -2.29 -11.61 -15.30
CA ARG A 13 -3.17 -11.36 -14.17
C ARG A 13 -2.40 -10.42 -13.27
N ALA A 14 -2.59 -9.11 -13.49
CA ALA A 14 -1.90 -8.07 -12.78
C ALA A 14 -2.04 -8.42 -11.31
N ALA A 15 -0.92 -8.77 -10.68
CA ALA A 15 -0.88 -9.05 -9.26
C ALA A 15 -1.69 -7.92 -8.58
N PRO A 16 -2.54 -8.22 -7.60
CA PRO A 16 -3.31 -7.18 -6.92
C PRO A 16 -2.30 -6.11 -6.56
N ARG A 17 -2.44 -4.91 -7.15
CA ARG A 17 -1.47 -3.84 -6.95
C ARG A 17 -1.33 -3.73 -5.44
N SER A 18 -0.16 -4.09 -4.90
CA SER A 18 0.07 -3.98 -3.47
C SER A 18 -0.41 -2.59 -3.10
N ASN A 19 -1.32 -2.48 -2.13
CA ASN A 19 -1.84 -1.20 -1.67
C ASN A 19 -0.75 -0.33 -1.02
N GLN A 20 0.52 -0.70 -1.18
CA GLN A 20 1.75 -0.10 -0.71
C GLN A 20 2.54 0.39 -1.92
N GLN A 21 2.87 1.68 -1.92
CA GLN A 21 3.67 2.38 -2.91
C GLN A 21 4.84 3.06 -2.20
N ILE A 22 5.98 3.18 -2.87
CA ILE A 22 7.11 3.97 -2.36
C ILE A 22 7.07 5.33 -3.06
N GLU A 23 7.04 6.40 -2.29
CA GLU A 23 7.04 7.79 -2.75
C GLU A 23 8.37 8.46 -2.35
N SER A 24 9.06 9.06 -3.33
CA SER A 24 10.27 9.84 -3.07
C SER A 24 9.92 11.29 -2.75
N HIS A 25 10.28 11.75 -1.55
CA HIS A 25 10.09 13.11 -1.05
C HIS A 25 11.45 13.80 -0.80
N PRO A 26 11.50 15.13 -0.66
CA PRO A 26 12.75 15.83 -0.32
C PRO A 26 13.37 15.36 1.01
N ASP A 27 12.55 14.82 1.90
CA ASP A 27 12.98 14.26 3.20
C ASP A 27 13.45 12.80 3.13
N GLY A 28 13.32 12.13 1.96
CA GLY A 28 13.70 10.73 1.74
C GLY A 28 12.60 9.91 1.05
N ASP A 29 12.81 8.59 0.96
CA ASP A 29 11.81 7.66 0.44
C ASP A 29 10.82 7.24 1.53
N TRP A 30 9.54 7.15 1.17
CA TRP A 30 8.45 6.85 2.08
C TRP A 30 7.62 5.67 1.57
N ASN A 31 7.35 4.70 2.44
CA ASN A 31 6.36 3.66 2.19
C ASN A 31 4.97 4.20 2.51
N VAL A 32 4.09 4.18 1.53
CA VAL A 32 2.74 4.72 1.58
C VAL A 32 1.74 3.59 1.34
N ARG A 33 0.91 3.26 2.33
CA ARG A 33 -0.10 2.20 2.25
C ARG A 33 -1.51 2.71 2.42
N SER A 34 -2.40 2.42 1.47
CA SER A 34 -3.84 2.72 1.58
C SER A 34 -4.54 1.64 2.41
N LEU A 35 -5.24 2.04 3.48
CA LEU A 35 -6.11 1.19 4.28
C LEU A 35 -7.57 1.49 3.98
N THR A 36 -8.35 0.42 3.78
CA THR A 36 -9.80 0.51 3.68
C THR A 36 -10.41 0.68 5.07
N GLY A 37 -11.58 1.32 5.16
CA GLY A 37 -12.29 1.49 6.43
C GLY A 37 -12.49 0.15 7.15
N SER A 38 -12.86 -0.90 6.42
CA SER A 38 -13.05 -2.24 7.01
C SER A 38 -11.79 -2.83 7.66
N SER A 39 -10.59 -2.43 7.23
CA SER A 39 -9.32 -2.88 7.82
C SER A 39 -8.83 -1.94 8.93
N ALA A 40 -9.38 -0.74 9.05
CA ALA A 40 -9.00 0.27 10.03
C ALA A 40 -9.77 0.05 11.34
N THR A 41 -9.42 -0.98 12.10
CA THR A 41 -10.13 -1.35 13.34
C THR A 41 -9.67 -0.55 14.57
N LYS A 42 -8.56 0.18 14.46
CA LYS A 42 -7.97 1.00 15.52
C LYS A 42 -7.89 2.46 15.10
N SER A 43 -7.95 3.35 16.09
CA SER A 43 -7.59 4.76 15.89
C SER A 43 -6.11 4.86 15.58
N TYR A 44 -5.76 5.59 14.52
CA TYR A 44 -4.39 5.76 14.07
C TYR A 44 -4.03 7.24 14.03
N ARG A 45 -2.82 7.59 14.48
CA ARG A 45 -2.32 8.97 14.42
C ARG A 45 -1.30 9.08 13.30
N CYS A 46 -1.56 9.98 12.35
CA CYS A 46 -0.66 10.21 11.22
C CYS A 46 0.63 10.91 11.70
N PRO A 47 1.83 10.36 11.45
CA PRO A 47 3.08 10.95 11.93
C PRO A 47 3.46 12.26 11.20
N GLY A 48 2.97 12.47 9.97
CA GLY A 48 3.26 13.70 9.22
C GLY A 48 2.31 14.87 9.53
N CYS A 49 1.04 14.57 9.80
CA CYS A 49 0.01 15.59 10.01
C CYS A 49 -0.50 15.66 11.45
N ASP A 50 -0.04 14.76 12.31
CA ASP A 50 -0.47 14.60 13.71
C ASP A 50 -1.99 14.34 13.87
N HIS A 51 -2.69 14.03 12.78
CA HIS A 51 -4.13 13.87 12.75
C HIS A 51 -4.56 12.49 13.26
N GLU A 52 -5.57 12.46 14.13
CA GLU A 52 -6.19 11.22 14.59
C GLU A 52 -7.26 10.75 13.60
N ILE A 53 -7.10 9.52 13.14
CA ILE A 53 -7.99 8.86 12.20
C ILE A 53 -8.80 7.83 12.97
N ARG A 54 -10.13 8.03 12.99
CA ARG A 54 -11.06 7.14 13.67
C ARG A 54 -11.13 5.77 12.98
N PRO A 55 -11.43 4.69 13.72
CA PRO A 55 -11.69 3.39 13.12
C PRO A 55 -12.81 3.46 12.08
N ALA A 56 -12.81 2.53 11.14
CA ALA A 56 -13.67 2.49 9.96
C ALA A 56 -13.48 3.63 8.94
N THR A 57 -12.51 4.53 9.13
CA THR A 57 -12.21 5.61 8.18
C THR A 57 -11.16 5.16 7.16
N PRO A 58 -11.44 5.20 5.84
CA PRO A 58 -10.43 4.95 4.82
C PRO A 58 -9.33 6.01 4.89
N HIS A 59 -8.07 5.58 4.92
CA HIS A 59 -6.93 6.50 5.01
C HIS A 59 -5.65 5.89 4.45
N VAL A 60 -4.60 6.72 4.39
CA VAL A 60 -3.27 6.34 3.94
C VAL A 60 -2.29 6.43 5.11
N VAL A 61 -1.43 5.44 5.24
CA VAL A 61 -0.39 5.34 6.27
C VAL A 61 0.95 5.52 5.57
N ALA A 62 1.75 6.50 6.00
CA ALA A 62 3.09 6.73 5.49
C ALA A 62 4.14 6.50 6.59
N TRP A 63 5.22 5.78 6.28
CA TRP A 63 6.38 5.60 7.14
C TRP A 63 7.66 5.65 6.32
N SER A 64 8.76 6.11 6.92
CA SER A 64 10.05 6.19 6.24
C SER A 64 10.50 4.83 5.72
N ALA A 65 10.99 4.79 4.49
CA ALA A 65 11.55 3.58 3.90
C ALA A 65 12.94 3.23 4.43
N ASP A 66 13.65 4.24 4.94
CA ASP A 66 14.98 4.10 5.56
C ASP A 66 14.91 3.64 7.02
N ASP A 67 13.73 3.69 7.66
CA ASP A 67 13.59 3.39 9.08
C ASP A 67 13.16 1.92 9.28
N PRO A 68 14.09 1.02 9.70
CA PRO A 68 13.79 -0.41 9.85
C PRO A 68 12.80 -0.70 10.98
N ASN A 69 12.60 0.24 11.93
CA ASN A 69 11.65 0.09 13.03
C ASN A 69 10.20 0.37 12.61
N GLY A 70 9.96 1.11 11.51
CA GLY A 70 8.61 1.34 10.98
C GLY A 70 7.98 0.09 10.33
N ALA A 71 8.79 -0.94 10.05
CA ALA A 71 8.34 -2.22 9.52
C ALA A 71 7.96 -3.23 10.62
N ASP A 72 8.59 -3.14 11.80
CA ASP A 72 8.51 -4.14 12.88
C ASP A 72 7.31 -3.94 13.84
N ASP A 73 6.76 -2.72 13.94
CA ASP A 73 5.58 -2.37 14.76
C ASP A 73 4.24 -2.99 14.27
N ARG A 74 4.28 -4.16 13.61
CA ARG A 74 3.14 -4.81 12.95
C ARG A 74 2.89 -6.26 13.36
N ARG A 75 3.02 -6.58 14.65
CA ARG A 75 2.34 -7.74 15.24
C ARG A 75 1.19 -7.34 16.16
#